data_AF-A0AA42S600-F1
#
_entry.id   AF-A0AA42S600-F1
#
_cell.length_a   1.000
_cell.length_b   1.000
_cell.length_c   1.000
_cell.angle_alpha   90.00
_cell.angle_beta   90.00
_cell.angle_gamma   90.00
#
_symmetry.space_group_name_H-M   'P 1'
#
loop_
_entity.id
_entity.type
_entity.pdbx_description
1 polymer ?
#
loop_
_entity_poly.entity_id
_entity_poly.type
_entity_poly.pdbx_seq_one_letter_code
_entity_poly.pdbx_strand_id
1 'polypeptide(L)' 'MNSDKAEGRAVAARKKAALVAAKKLDAAADAVSAFALACAMCADASSPRGDDDGRRLLAQNMREYAGHLSSVYDK' A
#
# COMPACT_ATOMS: atom_id res chain seq x y z
N MET A 1 -18.98 13.84 31.33
CA MET A 1 -18.76 12.37 31.20
C MET A 1 -19.19 11.94 29.81
N ASN A 2 -18.25 11.75 28.88
CA ASN A 2 -18.46 11.08 27.56
C ASN A 2 -17.15 10.85 26.76
N SER A 3 -15.98 11.22 27.30
CA SER A 3 -14.68 11.10 26.63
C SER A 3 -14.38 9.67 26.18
N ASP A 4 -14.63 8.66 27.03
CA ASP A 4 -14.35 7.24 26.73
C ASP A 4 -15.12 6.71 25.52
N LYS A 5 -16.36 7.16 25.31
CA LYS A 5 -17.18 6.74 24.15
C LYS A 5 -16.70 7.42 22.86
N ALA A 6 -16.24 8.67 22.93
CA ALA A 6 -15.66 9.37 21.79
C ALA A 6 -14.29 8.80 21.41
N GLU A 7 -13.47 8.48 22.41
CA GLU A 7 -12.17 7.83 22.25
C GLU A 7 -12.29 6.44 21.62
N GLY A 8 -13.22 5.61 22.09
CA GLY A 8 -13.49 4.30 21.49
C GLY A 8 -13.92 4.37 20.03
N ARG A 9 -14.73 5.36 19.65
CA ARG A 9 -15.13 5.59 18.25
C ARG A 9 -13.95 6.03 17.38
N ALA A 10 -13.10 6.92 17.87
CA ALA A 10 -11.91 7.37 17.15
C ALA A 10 -10.92 6.22 16.90
N VAL A 11 -10.70 5.36 17.90
CA VAL A 11 -9.83 4.18 17.78
C VAL A 11 -10.40 3.19 16.76
N ALA A 12 -11.71 2.91 16.79
CA ALA A 12 -12.35 2.03 15.83
C ALA A 12 -12.29 2.59 14.39
N ALA A 13 -12.51 3.90 14.22
CA ALA A 13 -12.39 4.58 12.94
C ALA A 13 -10.96 4.48 12.38
N ARG A 14 -9.94 4.67 13.23
CA ARG A 14 -8.54 4.52 12.84
C ARG A 14 -8.21 3.09 12.40
N LYS A 15 -8.62 2.07 13.17
CA LYS A 15 -8.42 0.65 12.79
C LYS A 15 -9.06 0.36 11.44
N LYS A 16 -10.31 0.79 11.23
CA LYS A 16 -11.02 0.62 9.96
C LYS A 16 -10.28 1.31 8.80
N ALA A 17 -9.85 2.56 8.99
CA ALA A 17 -9.13 3.31 7.96
C ALA A 17 -7.79 2.65 7.62
N ALA A 18 -7.04 2.16 8.60
CA ALA A 18 -5.77 1.47 8.40
C ALA A 18 -5.93 0.19 7.57
N LEU A 19 -6.91 -0.67 7.88
CA LEU A 19 -7.16 -1.90 7.13
C LEU A 19 -7.63 -1.61 5.69
N VAL A 20 -8.45 -0.57 5.49
CA VAL A 20 -8.84 -0.12 4.15
C VAL A 20 -7.62 0.40 3.38
N ALA A 21 -6.74 1.15 4.02
CA ALA A 21 -5.52 1.66 3.41
C ALA A 21 -4.59 0.50 3.01
N ALA A 22 -4.34 -0.47 3.90
CA ALA A 22 -3.52 -1.65 3.61
C ALA A 22 -4.01 -2.39 2.36
N LYS A 23 -5.30 -2.73 2.30
CA LYS A 23 -5.89 -3.42 1.14
C LYS A 23 -5.71 -2.63 -0.16
N LYS A 24 -5.86 -1.31 -0.13
CA LYS A 24 -5.72 -0.46 -1.32
C LYS A 24 -4.25 -0.32 -1.76
N LEU A 25 -3.32 -0.28 -0.81
CA LEU A 25 -1.88 -0.25 -1.09
C LEU A 25 -1.44 -1.54 -1.76
N ASP A 26 -1.88 -2.70 -1.27
CA ASP A 26 -1.57 -3.99 -1.93
C ASP A 26 -2.10 -4.04 -3.37
N ALA A 27 -3.36 -3.65 -3.58
CA ALA A 27 -3.96 -3.60 -4.92
C ALA A 27 -3.22 -2.60 -5.85
N ALA A 28 -2.78 -1.47 -5.32
CA ALA A 28 -1.99 -0.49 -6.07
C ALA A 28 -0.59 -1.03 -6.39
N ALA A 29 0.05 -1.76 -5.47
CA ALA A 29 1.34 -2.40 -5.70
C ALA A 29 1.27 -3.43 -6.84
N ASP A 30 0.20 -4.23 -6.88
CA ASP A 30 -0.06 -5.18 -7.97
C ASP A 30 -0.24 -4.45 -9.31
N ALA A 31 -1.04 -3.39 -9.33
CA ALA A 31 -1.29 -2.60 -10.55
C ALA A 31 0.01 -1.94 -11.08
N VAL A 32 0.83 -1.37 -10.20
CA VAL A 32 2.12 -0.77 -10.58
C VAL A 32 3.10 -1.83 -11.07
N SER A 33 3.13 -3.00 -10.44
CA SER A 33 3.98 -4.12 -10.87
C SER A 33 3.57 -4.64 -12.26
N ALA A 34 2.26 -4.76 -12.51
CA ALA A 34 1.73 -5.14 -13.82
C ALA A 34 2.07 -4.11 -14.90
N PHE A 35 1.98 -2.82 -14.57
CA PHE A 35 2.40 -1.75 -15.48
C PHE A 35 3.91 -1.81 -15.79
N ALA A 36 4.76 -2.02 -14.78
CA ALA A 36 6.20 -2.17 -14.99
C ALA A 36 6.55 -3.36 -15.90
N LEU A 37 5.83 -4.47 -15.76
CA LEU A 37 5.94 -5.62 -16.66
C LEU A 37 5.53 -5.28 -18.09
N ALA A 38 4.40 -4.60 -18.26
CA ALA A 38 3.94 -4.17 -19.59
C ALA A 38 4.97 -3.27 -20.29
N CYS A 39 5.57 -2.32 -19.56
CA CYS A 39 6.65 -1.49 -20.10
C CYS A 39 7.88 -2.31 -20.53
N ALA A 40 8.26 -3.34 -19.77
CA ALA A 40 9.34 -4.24 -20.15
C ALA A 40 9.03 -5.00 -21.45
N MET A 41 7.76 -5.34 -21.69
CA MET A 41 7.31 -6.04 -22.90
C MET A 41 7.27 -5.14 -24.15
N CYS A 42 7.15 -3.82 -24.00
CA CYS A 42 7.17 -2.87 -25.13
C CYS A 42 8.51 -2.82 -25.86
N ALA A 43 9.60 -3.37 -25.26
CA ALA A 43 10.94 -3.40 -25.84
C ALA A 43 11.45 -2.03 -26.32
N ASP A 44 10.98 -0.96 -25.68
CA ASP A 44 11.35 0.43 -25.95
C ASP A 44 12.08 1.03 -24.73
N ALA A 45 12.27 2.36 -24.75
CA ALA A 45 12.92 3.10 -23.68
C ALA A 45 12.12 3.14 -22.35
N SER A 46 10.93 2.53 -22.27
CA SER A 46 10.10 2.48 -21.06
C SER A 46 10.45 1.32 -20.11
N SER A 47 11.36 0.42 -20.51
CA SER A 47 11.81 -0.71 -19.70
C SER A 47 12.26 -0.30 -18.29
N PRO A 48 11.99 -1.10 -17.25
CA PRO A 48 12.43 -0.81 -15.88
C PRO A 48 13.93 -0.59 -15.75
N ARG A 49 14.34 0.47 -15.04
CA ARG A 49 15.74 0.90 -14.89
C ARG A 49 16.49 0.17 -13.76
N GLY A 50 16.31 -1.14 -13.66
CA GLY A 50 16.95 -1.93 -12.58
C GLY A 50 16.33 -1.65 -11.21
N ASP A 51 17.15 -1.59 -10.18
CA ASP A 51 16.68 -1.52 -8.77
C ASP A 51 16.24 -0.11 -8.36
N ASP A 52 16.79 0.93 -8.98
CA ASP A 52 16.40 2.34 -8.77
C ASP A 52 15.15 2.74 -9.56
N ASP A 53 14.47 1.77 -10.20
CA ASP A 53 13.24 2.06 -10.94
C ASP A 53 12.12 2.49 -10.00
N GLY A 54 11.60 3.70 -10.21
CA GLY A 54 10.56 4.27 -9.35
C GLY A 54 9.29 3.42 -9.26
N ARG A 55 8.94 2.61 -10.28
CA ARG A 55 7.76 1.71 -10.22
C ARG A 55 8.02 0.56 -9.25
N ARG A 56 9.24 0.01 -9.25
CA ARG A 56 9.65 -1.04 -8.30
C ARG A 56 9.69 -0.53 -6.88
N LEU A 57 10.37 0.60 -6.64
CA LEU A 57 10.45 1.21 -5.32
C LEU A 57 9.07 1.58 -4.78
N LEU A 58 8.21 2.15 -5.62
CA LEU A 58 6.84 2.50 -5.22
C LEU A 58 6.03 1.25 -4.85
N ALA A 59 6.08 0.19 -5.65
CA ALA A 59 5.38 -1.06 -5.34
C ALA A 59 5.90 -1.70 -4.05
N GLN A 60 7.21 -1.70 -3.82
CA GLN A 60 7.82 -2.19 -2.58
C GLN A 60 7.34 -1.39 -1.36
N ASN A 61 7.43 -0.07 -1.41
CA ASN A 61 7.01 0.81 -0.32
C ASN A 61 5.51 0.64 0.02
N MET A 62 4.67 0.45 -1.00
CA MET A 62 3.24 0.17 -0.80
C MET A 62 3.01 -1.14 -0.05
N ARG A 63 3.67 -2.23 -0.46
CA ARG A 63 3.56 -3.54 0.22
C ARG A 63 4.11 -3.49 1.64
N GLU A 64 5.25 -2.83 1.84
CA GLU A 64 5.86 -2.70 3.17
C GLU A 64 4.91 -1.97 4.13
N TYR A 65 4.36 -0.83 3.70
CA TYR A 65 3.45 -0.07 4.54
C TYR A 65 2.10 -0.77 4.74
N ALA A 66 1.58 -1.47 3.73
CA ALA A 66 0.40 -2.33 3.87
C ALA A 66 0.62 -3.43 4.92
N GLY A 67 1.76 -4.12 4.86
CA GLY A 67 2.15 -5.14 5.83
C GLY A 67 2.30 -4.58 7.25
N HIS A 68 2.89 -3.40 7.40
CA HIS A 68 2.95 -2.69 8.68
C HIS A 68 1.56 -2.40 9.23
N LEU A 69 0.66 -1.82 8.42
CA LEU A 69 -0.71 -1.50 8.84
C LEU A 69 -1.49 -2.76 9.25
N SER A 70 -1.41 -3.84 8.47
CA SER A 70 -2.05 -5.10 8.81
C SER A 70 -1.46 -5.70 10.09
N SER A 71 -0.14 -5.70 10.26
CA SER A 71 0.52 -6.20 11.47
C SER A 71 0.11 -5.45 12.74
N VAL A 72 -0.10 -4.13 12.66
CA VAL A 72 -0.49 -3.31 13.82
C VAL A 72 -2.00 -3.41 14.11
N TYR A 73 -2.85 -3.46 13.08
CA TYR A 73 -4.30 -3.26 13.22
C TYR A 73 -5.16 -4.50 13.00
N ASP A 74 -4.66 -5.56 12.36
CA ASP A 74 -5.39 -6.82 12.10
C ASP A 74 -5.17 -7.89 13.19
N LYS A 75 -4.76 -7.44 14.37
CA LYS A 75 -4.75 -8.25 15.60
C LYS A 75 -6.14 -8.39 16.20
#